data_AF-A0A2V7HBT9-F1
#
_entry.id   AF-A0A2V7HBT9-F1
#
_cell.length_a   1.000
_cell.length_b   1.000
_cell.length_c   1.000
_cell.angle_alpha   90.00
_cell.angle_beta   90.00
_cell.angle_gamma   90.00
#
_symmetry.space_group_name_H-M   'P 1'
#
loop_
_entity.id
_entity.type
_entity.pdbx_description
1 polymer ?
#
loop_
_entity_poly.entity_id
_entity_poly.type
_entity_poly.pdbx_seq_one_letter_code
_entity_poly.pdbx_strand_id
1 'polypeptide(L)'
;MPIVSIPPFVIIAFELTILFGALSGLVGFFVHGGFPRLAPLPGYDPRFSGDRFGVLVDCRGADRAQIEAALRQAGATEVTCELA
;
A
#
# COMPACT_ATOMS: atom_id res chain seq x y z
N MET A 1 -8.13 30.30 46.35
CA MET A 1 -6.83 29.93 45.72
C MET A 1 -7.16 29.02 44.56
N PRO A 2 -6.67 29.29 43.33
CA PRO A 2 -6.99 28.41 42.22
C PRO A 2 -6.42 27.02 42.52
N ILE A 3 -7.29 26.01 42.50
CA ILE A 3 -6.97 24.60 42.82
C ILE A 3 -6.12 23.97 41.71
N VAL A 4 -6.15 24.54 40.50
CA VAL A 4 -5.47 24.02 39.32
C VAL A 4 -4.76 25.16 38.58
N SER A 5 -3.46 25.01 38.37
CA SER A 5 -2.68 25.92 37.53
C SER A 5 -2.77 25.44 36.08
N ILE A 6 -3.25 26.27 35.16
CA ILE A 6 -3.42 25.93 33.73
C ILE A 6 -2.08 25.69 32.98
N PRO A 7 -0.98 26.45 33.22
CA PRO A 7 0.22 26.34 32.39
C PRO A 7 0.85 24.93 32.31
N PRO A 8 0.94 24.13 33.39
CA PRO A 8 1.41 22.76 33.32
C PRO A 8 0.56 21.82 32.44
N PHE A 9 -0.76 22.02 32.37
CA PHE A 9 -1.65 21.15 31.57
C PHE A 9 -1.50 21.37 30.07
N VAL A 10 -1.10 22.57 29.65
CA VAL A 10 -0.88 22.88 28.23
C VAL A 10 0.23 22.02 27.64
N ILE A 11 1.31 21.80 28.39
CA ILE A 11 2.44 20.98 27.96
C ILE A 11 1.99 19.52 27.75
N ILE A 12 1.22 18.99 28.70
CA ILE A 12 0.69 17.62 28.61
C ILE A 12 -0.28 17.49 27.44
N ALA A 13 -1.19 18.46 27.27
CA ALA A 13 -2.14 18.46 26.16
C ALA A 13 -1.46 18.55 24.78
N PHE A 14 -0.36 19.30 24.68
CA PHE A 14 0.45 19.40 23.46
C PHE A 14 1.04 18.04 23.07
N GLU A 15 1.69 17.36 24.02
CA GLU A 15 2.28 16.04 23.80
C GLU A 15 1.21 15.00 23.41
N LEU A 16 0.06 15.00 24.10
CA LEU A 16 -1.06 14.12 23.76
C LEU A 16 -1.61 14.42 22.36
N THR A 17 -1.69 15.69 21.98
CA THR A 17 -2.15 16.08 20.63
C THR A 17 -1.22 15.54 19.55
N ILE A 18 0.10 15.65 19.75
CA ILE A 18 1.09 15.09 18.81
C ILE A 18 1.00 13.57 18.77
N LEU A 19 0.94 12.92 19.94
CA LEU A 19 0.83 11.47 20.06
C LEU A 19 -0.41 10.93 19.33
N PHE A 20 -1.58 11.52 19.59
CA PHE A 20 -2.82 11.13 18.92
C PHE A 20 -2.80 11.48 17.43
N GLY A 21 -2.24 12.63 17.03
CA GLY A 21 -2.08 12.98 15.63
C GLY A 21 -1.24 11.96 14.86
N ALA A 22 -0.08 11.58 15.41
CA ALA A 22 0.79 10.57 14.81
C ALA A 22 0.13 9.19 14.78
N LEU A 23 -0.52 8.77 15.88
CA LEU A 23 -1.20 7.48 15.96
C LEU A 23 -2.39 7.41 14.99
N SER A 24 -3.23 8.44 14.93
CA SER A 24 -4.35 8.52 14.00
C SER A 24 -3.86 8.55 12.54
N GLY A 25 -2.76 9.25 12.26
CA GLY A 25 -2.13 9.23 10.93
C GLY A 25 -1.65 7.83 10.54
N LEU A 26 -0.99 7.13 11.46
CA LEU A 26 -0.53 5.76 11.25
C LEU A 26 -1.70 4.78 11.03
N VAL A 27 -2.75 4.88 11.86
CA VAL A 27 -3.98 4.09 11.69
C VAL A 27 -4.64 4.40 10.35
N GLY A 28 -4.73 5.68 9.98
CA GLY A 28 -5.26 6.11 8.69
C GLY A 28 -4.47 5.54 7.51
N PHE A 29 -3.14 5.54 7.60
CA PHE A 29 -2.26 4.92 6.62
C PHE A 29 -2.51 3.42 6.47
N PHE A 30 -2.64 2.68 7.58
CA PHE A 30 -2.92 1.25 7.49
C PHE A 30 -4.29 0.96 6.87
N VAL A 31 -5.33 1.68 7.31
CA VAL A 31 -6.71 1.49 6.82
C VAL A 31 -6.83 1.84 5.32
N HIS A 32 -6.27 2.97 4.88
CA HIS A 32 -6.38 3.41 3.47
C HIS A 32 -5.34 2.75 2.56
N GLY A 33 -4.19 2.37 3.10
CA GLY A 33 -3.10 1.73 2.36
C GLY A 33 -3.34 0.25 2.05
N GLY A 34 -4.43 -0.34 2.53
CA GLY A 34 -4.74 -1.76 2.30
C GLY A 34 -3.83 -2.72 3.08
N PHE A 35 -3.25 -2.27 4.19
CA PHE A 35 -2.54 -3.10 5.16
C PHE A 35 -3.53 -3.55 6.25
N PRO A 36 -3.57 -4.83 6.68
CA PRO A 36 -2.48 -5.80 6.63
C PRO A 36 -2.68 -6.82 5.51
N ARG A 37 -2.06 -6.59 4.34
CA ARG A 37 -1.87 -7.65 3.35
C ARG A 37 -0.80 -8.61 3.88
N LEU A 38 -1.25 -9.61 4.65
CA LEU A 38 -0.39 -10.63 5.27
C LEU A 38 0.13 -11.67 4.26
N ALA A 39 -0.47 -11.75 3.07
CA ALA A 39 -0.02 -12.60 1.98
C ALA A 39 0.42 -11.74 0.78
N PRO A 40 1.49 -12.13 0.07
CA PRO A 40 1.83 -11.56 -1.23
C PRO A 40 0.63 -11.64 -2.17
N LEU A 41 0.48 -10.66 -3.07
CA LEU A 41 -0.54 -10.78 -4.10
C LEU A 41 -0.27 -12.04 -4.94
N PRO A 42 -1.32 -12.77 -5.38
CA PRO A 42 -1.14 -13.81 -6.39
C PRO A 42 -0.47 -13.18 -7.64
N GLY A 43 0.59 -13.84 -8.13
CA GLY A 43 1.45 -13.31 -9.20
C GLY A 43 2.52 -12.31 -8.77
N TYR A 44 2.78 -12.18 -7.47
CA TYR A 44 3.89 -11.36 -6.97
C TYR A 44 5.23 -12.09 -7.06
N ASP A 45 6.15 -11.57 -7.87
CA ASP A 45 7.54 -12.01 -7.92
C ASP A 45 8.42 -11.11 -7.03
N PRO A 46 9.27 -11.66 -6.13
CA PRO A 46 10.21 -10.87 -5.33
C PRO A 46 11.09 -9.91 -6.14
N ARG A 47 11.37 -10.21 -7.42
CA ARG A 47 12.12 -9.33 -8.34
C ARG A 47 11.43 -7.98 -8.53
N PHE A 48 10.12 -7.87 -8.27
CA PHE A 48 9.38 -6.62 -8.37
C PHE A 48 9.72 -5.58 -7.30
N SER A 49 10.32 -5.99 -6.17
CA SER A 49 10.86 -5.06 -5.17
C SER A 49 12.28 -4.58 -5.48
N GLY A 50 12.92 -5.11 -6.52
CA GLY A 50 14.31 -4.83 -6.87
C GLY A 50 14.43 -4.05 -8.17
N ASP A 51 14.69 -4.77 -9.25
CA ASP A 51 15.09 -4.23 -10.56
C ASP A 51 13.96 -4.27 -11.60
N ARG A 52 12.84 -4.92 -11.31
CA ARG A 52 11.75 -5.15 -12.29
C ARG A 52 10.44 -4.54 -11.83
N PHE A 53 9.59 -4.20 -12.80
CA PHE A 53 8.22 -3.77 -12.56
C PHE A 53 7.27 -4.79 -13.20
N GLY A 54 6.23 -5.19 -12.45
CA GLY A 54 5.19 -6.12 -12.91
C GLY A 54 3.88 -5.40 -13.19
N VAL A 55 3.18 -5.82 -14.25
CA VAL A 55 1.82 -5.38 -14.55
C VAL A 55 0.93 -6.61 -14.53
N LEU A 56 0.02 -6.67 -13.55
CA LEU A 56 -0.97 -7.74 -13.44
C LEU A 56 -2.26 -7.29 -14.14
N VAL A 57 -2.73 -8.09 -15.09
CA VAL A 57 -3.98 -7.85 -15.81
C VAL A 57 -4.88 -9.08 -15.64
N ASP A 58 -6.03 -8.88 -15.00
CA ASP A 58 -7.08 -9.90 -14.99
C ASP A 58 -7.77 -9.91 -16.36
N CYS A 59 -7.80 -11.06 -17.02
CA CYS A 59 -8.35 -11.20 -18.36
C CYS A 59 -9.08 -12.53 -18.54
N ARG A 60 -10.16 -12.49 -19.34
CA ARG A 60 -10.88 -13.69 -19.73
C ARG A 60 -10.05 -14.47 -20.74
N GLY A 61 -10.12 -15.80 -20.72
CA GLY A 61 -9.27 -16.66 -21.55
C GLY A 61 -9.29 -16.37 -23.06
N ALA A 62 -10.36 -15.78 -23.59
CA ALA A 62 -10.47 -15.37 -24.98
C ALA A 62 -9.57 -14.17 -25.35
N ASP A 63 -9.29 -13.26 -24.41
CA ASP A 63 -8.54 -12.02 -24.66
C ASP A 63 -7.03 -12.17 -24.43
N ARG A 64 -6.61 -13.33 -23.90
CA ARG A 64 -5.23 -13.61 -23.49
C ARG A 64 -4.20 -13.34 -24.59
N ALA A 65 -4.47 -13.83 -25.82
CA ALA A 65 -3.55 -13.67 -26.94
C ALA A 65 -3.39 -12.21 -27.38
N GLN A 66 -4.48 -11.44 -27.34
CA GLN A 66 -4.46 -10.02 -27.68
C GLN A 66 -3.71 -9.20 -26.63
N ILE A 67 -3.95 -9.48 -25.35
CA ILE A 67 -3.28 -8.79 -24.24
C ILE A 67 -1.79 -9.11 -24.20
N GLU A 68 -1.41 -10.39 -24.40
CA GLU A 68 0.00 -10.76 -24.50
C GLU A 68 0.70 -10.04 -25.66
N ALA A 69 0.06 -9.99 -26.84
CA ALA A 69 0.61 -9.26 -27.98
C ALA A 69 0.77 -7.76 -27.68
N ALA A 70 -0.22 -7.14 -27.04
CA ALA A 70 -0.16 -5.73 -26.66
C ALA A 70 0.96 -5.45 -25.64
N LEU A 71 1.12 -6.30 -24.62
CA LEU A 71 2.19 -6.16 -23.62
C LEU A 71 3.58 -6.32 -24.23
N ARG A 72 3.76 -7.30 -25.12
CA ARG A 72 5.03 -7.48 -25.85
C ARG A 72 5.34 -6.29 -26.76
N GLN A 73 4.34 -5.75 -27.47
CA GLN A 73 4.51 -4.55 -28.29
C GLN A 73 4.87 -3.32 -27.44
N ALA A 74 4.35 -3.23 -26.23
CA ALA A 74 4.70 -2.18 -25.27
C ALA A 74 6.10 -2.34 -24.64
N GLY A 75 6.83 -3.41 -24.96
CA GLY A 75 8.20 -3.64 -24.48
C GLY A 75 8.31 -4.51 -23.23
N ALA A 76 7.28 -5.30 -22.89
CA ALA A 76 7.36 -6.26 -21.78
C ALA A 76 8.50 -7.28 -22.03
N THR A 77 9.42 -7.38 -21.07
CA THR A 77 10.56 -8.31 -21.15
C THR A 77 10.14 -9.76 -20.94
N GLU A 78 9.17 -9.99 -20.07
CA GLU A 78 8.64 -11.30 -19.72
C GLU A 78 7.12 -11.20 -19.59
N VAL A 79 6.40 -12.13 -20.21
CA VAL A 79 4.93 -12.20 -20.12
C VAL A 79 4.57 -13.64 -19.77
N THR A 80 4.06 -13.81 -18.55
CA THR A 80 3.61 -15.10 -18.02
C THR A 80 2.13 -15.00 -17.73
N CYS A 81 1.36 -15.98 -18.18
CA CYS A 81 -0.03 -16.08 -17.79
C CYS A 81 -0.13 -17.12 -16.68
N GLU A 82 -0.21 -16.64 -15.45
CA GLU A 82 -0.59 -17.48 -14.32
C GLU A 82 -2.11 -17.63 -14.34
N LEU A 83 -2.58 -18.88 -14.44
CA LEU A 83 -3.98 -19.19 -14.21
C LEU A 83 -4.25 -19.01 -12.72
N ALA A 84 -5.09 -18.03 -12.38
CA ALA A 84 -5.69 -17.94 -11.05
C ALA A 84 -6.58 -19.16 -10.76
#